data_AF-A0A1D2YSY1-F1
#
_entry.id   AF-A0A1D2YSY1-F1
#
_cell.length_a   1.000
_cell.length_b   1.000
_cell.length_c   1.000
_cell.angle_alpha   90.00
_cell.angle_beta   90.00
_cell.angle_gamma   90.00
#
_symmetry.space_group_name_H-M   'P 1'
#
loop_
_entity.id
_entity.type
_entity.pdbx_description
1 polymer ?
#
loop_
_entity_poly.entity_id
_entity_poly.type
_entity_poly.pdbx_seq_one_letter_code
_entity_poly.pdbx_strand_id
1 'polypeptide(L)'
;MILDKKSSLIIGISIIMSSFILGLFIYITFDSENIRNISKGYIETEAIENNDRFLMNSNIINIEEAAKYLNMTESDIKKVIITEKIMRESQNGFNGKMLPYFKINDEFYFYKAQLVLWIFEVSEEQREYDFKKYLIK
;
A
#
# COMPACT_ATOMS: atom_id res chain seq x y z
N MET A 1 23.96 49.01 -24.25
CA MET A 1 24.23 47.58 -24.43
C MET A 1 22.97 46.95 -25.00
N ILE A 2 22.91 46.80 -26.32
CA ILE A 2 21.70 46.39 -27.05
C ILE A 2 21.61 44.87 -26.93
N LEU A 3 20.65 44.36 -26.18
CA LEU A 3 20.35 42.93 -26.22
C LEU A 3 19.88 42.57 -27.63
N ASP A 4 20.59 41.65 -28.26
CA ASP A 4 20.28 41.12 -29.57
C ASP A 4 18.85 40.55 -29.56
N LYS A 5 18.05 40.86 -30.57
CA LYS A 5 16.59 40.58 -30.62
C LYS A 5 16.29 39.09 -30.40
N LYS A 6 17.24 38.22 -30.78
CA LYS A 6 17.21 36.76 -30.53
C LYS A 6 17.31 36.40 -29.04
N SER A 7 18.15 37.08 -28.26
CA SER A 7 18.27 36.85 -26.82
C SER A 7 17.02 37.28 -26.06
N SER A 8 16.35 38.35 -26.49
CA SER A 8 15.08 38.78 -25.87
C SER A 8 13.93 37.78 -26.09
N LEU A 9 13.94 37.08 -27.22
CA LEU A 9 12.92 36.10 -27.58
C LEU A 9 13.08 34.79 -26.79
N ILE A 10 14.34 34.37 -26.55
CA ILE A 10 14.66 33.19 -25.73
C ILE A 10 14.29 33.42 -24.26
N ILE A 11 14.55 34.62 -23.73
CA ILE A 11 14.19 34.97 -22.34
C ILE A 11 12.66 34.99 -22.16
N GLY A 12 11.92 35.48 -23.16
CA GLY A 12 10.45 35.49 -23.14
C GLY A 12 9.82 34.10 -23.12
N ILE A 13 10.35 33.13 -23.88
CA ILE A 13 9.84 31.75 -23.93
C ILE A 13 10.06 31.03 -22.59
N SER A 14 11.20 31.24 -21.93
CA SER A 14 11.51 30.60 -20.64
C SER A 14 10.58 31.01 -19.50
N ILE A 15 10.06 32.26 -19.51
CA ILE A 15 9.12 32.75 -18.49
C ILE A 15 7.73 32.11 -18.64
N ILE A 16 7.32 31.80 -19.88
CA ILE A 16 6.02 31.19 -20.14
C ILE A 16 6.04 29.69 -19.79
N MET A 17 7.16 29.00 -20.03
CA MET A 17 7.29 27.57 -19.72
C MET A 17 7.38 27.27 -18.21
N SER A 18 7.97 28.17 -17.41
CA SER A 18 8.01 27.99 -15.95
C SER A 18 6.65 28.13 -15.26
N SER A 19 5.70 28.82 -15.91
CA SER A 19 4.34 29.03 -15.39
C SER A 19 3.46 27.78 -15.47
N PHE A 20 3.79 26.81 -16.33
CA PHE A 20 3.06 25.54 -16.43
C PHE A 20 3.47 24.50 -15.38
N ILE A 21 4.67 24.64 -14.80
CA ILE A 21 5.19 23.68 -13.82
C ILE A 21 4.54 23.90 -12.45
N LEU A 22 4.26 25.15 -12.05
CA LEU A 22 3.64 25.46 -10.75
C LEU A 22 2.12 25.19 -10.71
N GLY A 23 1.43 25.21 -11.85
CA GLY A 23 0.01 24.88 -11.93
C GLY A 23 -0.30 23.39 -11.70
N LEU A 24 0.64 22.49 -12.02
CA LEU A 24 0.46 21.04 -11.84
C LEU A 24 0.62 20.60 -10.38
N PHE A 25 1.46 21.30 -9.59
CA PHE A 25 1.68 20.96 -8.18
C PHE A 25 0.47 21.26 -7.29
N ILE A 26 -0.33 22.28 -7.62
CA ILE A 26 -1.50 22.67 -6.80
C ILE A 26 -2.64 21.66 -6.93
N TYR A 27 -2.82 21.02 -8.10
CA TYR A 27 -3.89 20.03 -8.29
C TYR A 27 -3.72 18.77 -7.42
N ILE A 28 -2.49 18.39 -7.09
CA ILE A 28 -2.23 17.22 -6.24
C ILE A 28 -2.52 17.51 -4.75
N THR A 29 -2.66 18.77 -4.35
CA THR A 29 -2.81 19.15 -2.92
C THR A 29 -4.24 19.53 -2.52
N PHE A 30 -5.22 19.47 -3.44
CA PHE A 30 -6.60 19.92 -3.20
C PHE A 30 -7.64 18.80 -3.12
N ASP A 31 -7.26 17.59 -2.72
CA ASP A 31 -8.22 16.54 -2.31
C ASP A 31 -8.01 16.12 -0.85
N SER A 32 -7.98 17.13 0.04
CA SER A 32 -7.90 16.92 1.50
C SER A 32 -8.90 17.81 2.24
N GLU A 33 -10.10 17.99 1.70
CA GLU A 33 -11.25 18.51 2.44
C GLU A 33 -12.31 17.41 2.61
N ASN A 34 -11.99 16.38 3.39
CA ASN A 34 -13.04 15.51 3.95
C ASN A 34 -12.77 15.00 5.38
N ILE A 35 -11.98 15.75 6.17
CA ILE A 35 -11.66 15.39 7.57
C ILE A 35 -12.11 16.48 8.54
N ARG A 36 -13.39 16.88 8.49
CA ARG A 36 -13.96 17.79 9.52
C ARG A 36 -15.31 17.39 10.12
N ASN A 37 -15.83 16.18 9.88
CA ASN A 37 -17.16 15.79 10.37
C ASN A 37 -17.25 14.50 11.20
N ILE A 38 -16.18 14.00 11.82
CA ILE A 38 -16.26 12.82 12.70
C ILE A 38 -15.67 13.13 14.09
N SER A 39 -16.33 14.04 14.80
CA SER A 39 -16.20 14.11 16.26
C SER A 39 -17.54 14.50 16.86
N LYS A 40 -18.40 13.49 17.08
CA LYS A 40 -19.45 13.48 18.10
C LYS A 40 -20.13 12.11 18.13
N GLY A 41 -20.03 11.44 19.28
CA GLY A 41 -20.90 10.32 19.63
C GLY A 41 -20.19 9.05 20.06
N TYR A 42 -19.48 9.07 21.19
CA TYR A 42 -19.37 7.89 22.05
C TYR A 42 -20.51 7.98 23.05
N ILE A 43 -21.41 6.99 23.13
CA ILE A 43 -21.93 6.31 24.33
C ILE A 43 -22.70 5.03 23.90
N GLU A 44 -22.26 3.91 24.48
CA GLU A 44 -22.88 2.60 24.80
C GLU A 44 -23.84 1.82 23.87
N THR A 45 -23.36 0.61 23.54
CA THR A 45 -24.01 -0.71 23.48
C THR A 45 -25.52 -0.79 23.19
N GLU A 46 -25.86 -1.29 21.99
CA GLU A 46 -26.78 -2.43 21.77
C GLU A 46 -26.42 -3.16 20.44
N ALA A 47 -26.91 -4.40 20.33
CA ALA A 47 -26.42 -5.54 19.56
C ALA A 47 -26.43 -5.46 18.01
N ILE A 48 -25.40 -6.08 17.43
CA ILE A 48 -25.46 -6.99 16.26
C ILE A 48 -26.30 -6.52 15.05
N GLU A 49 -25.87 -5.48 14.32
CA GLU A 49 -26.21 -5.31 12.89
C GLU A 49 -25.38 -4.25 12.13
N ASN A 50 -24.44 -3.57 12.79
CA ASN A 50 -23.67 -2.46 12.18
C ASN A 50 -22.20 -2.80 11.84
N ASN A 51 -21.74 -4.03 12.08
CA ASN A 51 -20.34 -4.40 11.86
C ASN A 51 -19.94 -4.39 10.38
N ASP A 52 -20.85 -4.75 9.47
CA ASP A 52 -20.54 -4.88 8.05
C ASP A 52 -20.21 -3.53 7.38
N ARG A 53 -20.80 -2.43 7.86
CA ARG A 53 -20.56 -1.09 7.30
C ARG A 53 -19.25 -0.46 7.79
N PHE A 54 -18.80 -0.79 9.00
CA PHE A 54 -17.52 -0.31 9.52
C PHE A 54 -16.35 -1.09 8.89
N LEU A 55 -16.54 -2.38 8.59
CA LEU A 55 -15.56 -3.22 7.89
C LEU A 55 -15.37 -2.81 6.42
N MET A 56 -16.43 -2.35 5.74
CA MET A 56 -16.36 -1.97 4.32
C MET A 56 -15.42 -0.78 4.03
N ASN A 57 -15.14 0.06 5.04
CA ASN A 57 -14.19 1.18 4.93
C ASN A 57 -12.90 0.97 5.74
N SER A 58 -12.73 -0.20 6.35
CA SER A 58 -11.49 -0.55 7.03
C SER A 58 -10.39 -0.82 5.99
N ASN A 59 -9.26 -0.12 6.16
CA ASN A 59 -8.03 -0.44 5.43
C ASN A 59 -7.33 -1.69 5.99
N ILE A 60 -7.78 -2.19 7.15
CA ILE A 60 -7.32 -3.42 7.79
C ILE A 60 -8.30 -4.53 7.44
N ILE A 61 -7.80 -5.65 6.92
CA ILE A 61 -8.58 -6.81 6.52
C ILE A 61 -8.07 -8.07 7.19
N ASN A 62 -8.95 -9.05 7.37
CA ASN A 62 -8.59 -10.37 7.88
C ASN A 62 -7.98 -11.26 6.77
N ILE A 63 -7.60 -12.50 7.11
CA ILE A 63 -6.97 -13.41 6.15
C ILE A 63 -7.89 -13.89 5.02
N GLU A 64 -9.19 -14.05 5.28
CA GLU A 64 -10.17 -14.45 4.27
C GLU A 64 -10.33 -13.34 3.22
N GLU A 65 -10.44 -12.10 3.68
CA GLU A 65 -10.49 -10.91 2.84
C GLU A 65 -9.17 -10.68 2.10
N ALA A 66 -8.02 -10.91 2.75
CA ALA A 66 -6.71 -10.83 2.10
C ALA A 66 -6.55 -11.91 1.01
N ALA A 67 -7.04 -13.13 1.26
CA ALA A 67 -7.08 -14.21 0.29
C ALA A 67 -7.88 -13.82 -0.95
N LYS A 68 -9.08 -13.26 -0.75
CA LYS A 68 -9.90 -12.71 -1.84
C LYS A 68 -9.19 -11.56 -2.56
N TYR A 69 -8.58 -10.65 -1.82
CA TYR A 69 -7.88 -9.48 -2.37
C TYR A 69 -6.68 -9.85 -3.23
N LEU A 70 -5.88 -10.83 -2.79
CA LEU A 70 -4.70 -11.34 -3.49
C LEU A 70 -5.04 -12.38 -4.56
N ASN A 71 -6.30 -12.79 -4.65
CA ASN A 71 -6.76 -13.91 -5.48
C ASN A 71 -5.96 -15.21 -5.20
N MET A 72 -5.78 -15.52 -3.92
CA MET A 72 -5.06 -16.69 -3.40
C MET A 72 -5.93 -17.44 -2.39
N THR A 73 -5.58 -18.68 -2.04
CA THR A 73 -6.23 -19.35 -0.91
C THR A 73 -5.62 -18.88 0.42
N GLU A 74 -6.36 -18.95 1.53
CA GLU A 74 -5.79 -18.69 2.86
C GLU A 74 -4.59 -19.60 3.17
N SER A 75 -4.64 -20.84 2.68
CA SER A 75 -3.55 -21.80 2.80
C SER A 75 -2.29 -21.27 2.11
N ASP A 76 -2.41 -20.72 0.91
CA ASP A 76 -1.26 -20.19 0.17
C ASP A 76 -0.68 -18.95 0.87
N ILE A 77 -1.52 -18.05 1.38
CA ILE A 77 -1.07 -16.93 2.22
C ILE A 77 -0.28 -17.43 3.43
N LYS A 78 -0.81 -18.42 4.16
CA LYS A 78 -0.12 -19.00 5.33
C LYS A 78 1.23 -19.63 4.93
N LYS A 79 1.28 -20.32 3.79
CA LYS A 79 2.52 -20.92 3.28
C LYS A 79 3.54 -19.85 2.89
N VAL A 80 3.14 -18.77 2.22
CA VAL A 80 4.01 -17.61 1.94
C VAL A 80 4.63 -17.08 3.23
N ILE A 81 3.81 -16.82 4.26
CA ILE A 81 4.28 -16.32 5.57
C ILE A 81 5.32 -17.27 6.18
N ILE A 82 5.06 -18.58 6.16
CA ILE A 82 5.97 -19.59 6.70
C ILE A 82 7.27 -19.63 5.90
N THR A 83 7.19 -19.65 4.56
CA THR A 83 8.34 -19.69 3.67
C THR A 83 9.23 -18.47 3.83
N GLU A 84 8.68 -17.26 3.85
CA GLU A 84 9.47 -16.04 4.06
C GLU A 84 10.13 -16.00 5.44
N LYS A 85 9.42 -16.48 6.47
CA LYS A 85 10.00 -16.61 7.82
C LYS A 85 11.20 -17.55 7.83
N ILE A 86 11.10 -18.72 7.19
CA ILE A 86 12.19 -19.68 7.05
C ILE A 86 13.35 -19.07 6.25
N MET A 87 13.06 -18.39 5.14
CA MET A 87 14.08 -17.72 4.32
C MET A 87 14.88 -16.71 5.14
N ARG A 88 14.22 -15.88 5.96
CA ARG A 88 14.90 -14.92 6.84
C ARG A 88 15.81 -15.57 7.86
N GLU A 89 15.35 -16.66 8.47
CA GLU A 89 16.09 -17.39 9.49
C GLU A 89 17.28 -18.16 8.88
N SER A 90 17.17 -18.60 7.62
CA SER A 90 18.19 -19.42 6.95
C SER A 90 19.22 -18.64 6.12
N GLN A 91 18.89 -17.46 5.60
CA GLN A 91 19.73 -16.75 4.61
C GLN A 91 20.46 -15.50 5.15
N ASN A 92 20.82 -15.47 6.43
CA ASN A 92 21.53 -14.32 7.04
C ASN A 92 20.73 -13.00 6.94
N GLY A 93 19.40 -13.10 6.80
CA GLY A 93 18.49 -12.01 6.51
C GLY A 93 17.47 -12.38 5.44
N PHE A 94 16.48 -11.52 5.23
CA PHE A 94 15.57 -11.59 4.11
C PHE A 94 15.80 -10.33 3.28
N ASN A 95 16.09 -10.51 1.99
CA ASN A 95 16.19 -9.38 1.09
C ASN A 95 14.79 -8.99 0.61
N GLY A 96 14.49 -7.70 0.64
CA GLY A 96 13.17 -7.18 0.32
C GLY A 96 12.14 -7.27 1.47
N LYS A 97 10.89 -7.09 1.10
CA LYS A 97 9.73 -6.93 1.96
C LYS A 97 8.96 -8.23 2.02
N MET A 98 8.78 -8.73 3.23
CA MET A 98 7.90 -9.87 3.50
C MET A 98 6.44 -9.48 3.37
N LEU A 99 5.57 -10.48 3.21
CA LEU A 99 4.14 -10.31 3.25
C LEU A 99 3.77 -9.60 4.57
N PRO A 100 3.23 -8.37 4.49
CA PRO A 100 3.02 -7.56 5.67
C PRO A 100 1.75 -8.00 6.37
N TYR A 101 1.90 -8.49 7.59
CA TYR A 101 0.79 -8.80 8.48
C TYR A 101 1.11 -8.36 9.90
N PHE A 102 0.08 -8.22 10.71
CA PHE A 102 0.20 -8.24 12.15
C PHE A 102 -0.77 -9.27 12.72
N LYS A 103 -0.53 -9.67 13.97
CA LYS A 103 -1.35 -10.65 14.66
C LYS A 103 -1.99 -10.06 15.90
N ILE A 104 -3.25 -10.41 16.12
CA ILE A 104 -3.93 -10.23 17.40
C ILE A 104 -4.37 -11.64 17.83
N ASN A 105 -3.82 -12.11 18.95
CA ASN A 105 -3.89 -13.52 19.34
C ASN A 105 -3.31 -14.41 18.22
N ASP A 106 -4.15 -15.25 17.59
CA ASP A 106 -3.77 -16.14 16.49
C ASP A 106 -4.36 -15.76 15.13
N GLU A 107 -5.05 -14.62 15.06
CA GLU A 107 -5.66 -14.14 13.83
C GLU A 107 -4.73 -13.19 13.08
N PHE A 108 -4.71 -13.34 11.76
CA PHE A 108 -3.89 -12.51 10.87
C PHE A 108 -4.69 -11.35 10.32
N TYR A 109 -4.08 -10.17 10.39
CA TYR A 109 -4.63 -8.94 9.88
C TYR A 109 -3.63 -8.25 8.95
N PHE A 110 -4.15 -7.59 7.92
CA PHE A 110 -3.37 -7.03 6.83
C PHE A 110 -3.84 -5.61 6.51
N TYR A 111 -2.91 -4.70 6.29
CA TYR A 111 -3.25 -3.36 5.81
C TYR A 111 -3.18 -3.34 4.27
N LYS A 112 -4.30 -3.01 3.61
CA LYS A 112 -4.46 -3.11 2.14
C LYS A 112 -3.33 -2.42 1.36
N ALA A 113 -2.95 -1.20 1.74
CA ALA A 113 -1.90 -0.48 1.02
C ALA A 113 -0.54 -1.17 1.13
N GLN A 114 -0.26 -1.87 2.23
CA GLN A 114 0.98 -2.62 2.40
C GLN A 114 0.97 -3.90 1.55
N LEU A 115 -0.20 -4.53 1.35
CA LEU A 115 -0.35 -5.64 0.40
C LEU A 115 -0.04 -5.20 -1.02
N VAL A 116 -0.52 -4.03 -1.46
CA VAL A 116 -0.20 -3.49 -2.81
C VAL A 116 1.30 -3.32 -3.01
N LEU A 117 1.98 -2.72 -2.03
CA LEU A 117 3.43 -2.55 -2.08
C LEU A 117 4.16 -3.88 -2.12
N TRP A 118 3.71 -4.87 -1.34
CA TRP A 118 4.28 -6.20 -1.36
C TRP A 118 4.09 -6.88 -2.71
N ILE A 119 2.88 -6.83 -3.31
CA ILE A 119 2.61 -7.41 -4.65
C ILE A 119 3.55 -6.81 -5.71
N PHE A 120 3.72 -5.50 -5.69
CA PHE A 120 4.63 -4.81 -6.62
C PHE A 120 6.05 -5.35 -6.46
N GLU A 121 6.55 -5.40 -5.23
CA GLU A 121 7.92 -5.82 -4.95
C GLU A 121 8.18 -7.29 -5.29
N VAL A 122 7.28 -8.21 -4.89
CA VAL A 122 7.44 -9.64 -5.23
C VAL A 122 7.39 -9.89 -6.73
N SER A 123 6.67 -9.06 -7.47
CA SER A 123 6.60 -9.14 -8.93
C SER A 123 7.89 -8.64 -9.59
N GLU A 124 8.41 -7.50 -9.14
CA GLU A 124 9.70 -6.94 -9.61
C GLU A 124 10.87 -7.88 -9.34
N GLU A 125 10.90 -8.47 -8.15
CA GLU A 125 11.92 -9.44 -7.74
C GLU A 125 11.71 -10.84 -8.34
N GLN A 126 10.57 -11.07 -9.02
CA GLN A 126 10.16 -12.39 -9.54
C GLN A 126 10.26 -13.48 -8.44
N ARG A 127 9.78 -13.15 -7.24
CA ARG A 127 9.96 -14.00 -6.06
C ARG A 127 9.17 -15.29 -6.21
N GLU A 128 9.88 -16.41 -6.17
CA GLU A 128 9.28 -17.75 -6.29
C GLU A 128 9.00 -18.38 -4.92
N TYR A 129 7.81 -18.97 -4.79
CA TYR A 129 7.40 -19.73 -3.61
C TYR A 129 7.19 -21.20 -3.98
N ASP A 130 8.23 -22.02 -3.80
CA ASP A 130 8.10 -23.47 -3.90
C ASP A 130 7.71 -24.07 -2.55
N PHE A 131 6.42 -24.29 -2.35
CA PHE A 131 5.91 -24.89 -1.11
C PHE A 131 6.29 -26.36 -0.94
N LYS A 132 6.71 -27.07 -2.00
CA LYS A 132 7.16 -28.47 -1.88
C LYS A 132 8.54 -28.56 -1.26
N LYS A 133 9.40 -27.56 -1.48
CA LYS A 133 10.77 -27.49 -0.96
C LYS A 133 10.83 -27.47 0.57
N TYR A 134 9.77 -27.02 1.25
CA TYR A 134 9.71 -26.88 2.71
C TYR A 134 8.76 -27.89 3.39
N LEU A 135 8.18 -28.83 2.64
CA LEU A 135 7.35 -29.93 3.15
C LEU A 135 8.15 -31.20 3.48
N ILE A 136 9.48 -31.11 3.52
CA ILE A 136 10.36 -32.22 3.90
C ILE A 136 10.95 -31.89 5.28
N LYS A 137 10.31 -32.39 6.33
CA LYS A 137 10.98 -32.66 7.60
C LYS A 137 10.39 -33.91 8.24
#